data_AF-A0A139KFC7-F1
#
_entry.id   AF-A0A139KFC7-F1
#
_cell.length_a   1.000
_cell.length_b   1.000
_cell.length_c   1.000
_cell.angle_alpha   90.00
_cell.angle_beta   90.00
_cell.angle_gamma   90.00
#
_symmetry.space_group_name_H-M   'P 1'
#
loop_
_entity.id
_entity.type
_entity.pdbx_description
1 polymer ?
#
loop_
_entity_poly.entity_id
_entity_poly.type
_entity_poly.pdbx_seq_one_letter_code
_entity_poly.pdbx_strand_id
1 'polypeptide(L)'
;MASRPALFDAWVAADPSLWWDGGVLVRMLEENPAAGRSGAFVYAGFGSVLRKTGGTTASRNLASEDRFRAALEGFAGPDAKVVVEDYPRETHGTIAVPVFHEAMKRLLIGGAAAGR
;
A
#
# COMPACT_ATOMS: atom_id res chain seq x y z
N MET A 1 -5.77 5.62 -6.96
CA MET A 1 -4.87 6.48 -6.18
C MET A 1 -4.10 7.42 -7.10
N ALA A 2 -3.13 6.93 -7.89
CA ALA A 2 -2.21 7.78 -8.64
C ALA A 2 -2.83 8.73 -9.69
N SER A 3 -3.88 8.31 -10.42
CA SER A 3 -4.48 9.15 -11.47
C SER A 3 -5.51 10.17 -10.98
N ARG A 4 -6.06 9.98 -9.78
CA ARG A 4 -7.08 10.85 -9.18
C ARG A 4 -6.93 10.90 -7.65
N PRO A 5 -5.80 11.42 -7.13
CA PRO A 5 -5.47 11.42 -5.71
C PRO A 5 -6.50 12.13 -4.84
N ALA A 6 -7.12 13.19 -5.36
CA ALA A 6 -8.05 14.03 -4.60
C ALA A 6 -9.41 13.38 -4.29
N LEU A 7 -9.76 12.24 -4.91
CA LEU A 7 -11.10 11.65 -4.77
C LEU A 7 -11.37 11.01 -3.40
N PHE A 8 -10.34 10.57 -2.69
CA PHE A 8 -10.50 9.83 -1.44
C PHE A 8 -9.54 10.35 -0.37
N ASP A 9 -10.03 10.41 0.86
CA ASP A 9 -9.22 10.68 2.06
C ASP A 9 -8.39 9.47 2.50
N ALA A 10 -8.74 8.27 2.03
CA ALA A 10 -8.08 7.03 2.41
C ALA A 10 -7.92 6.05 1.24
N TRP A 11 -6.79 5.35 1.21
CA TRP A 11 -6.48 4.29 0.24
C TRP A 11 -5.96 3.04 0.96
N VAL A 12 -6.48 1.88 0.61
CA VAL A 12 -6.04 0.59 1.17
C VAL A 12 -5.71 -0.38 0.04
N ALA A 13 -4.53 -0.98 0.07
CA ALA A 13 -4.06 -1.96 -0.92
C ALA A 13 -3.62 -3.26 -0.24
N ALA A 14 -4.30 -4.37 -0.54
CA ALA A 14 -3.91 -5.70 -0.09
C ALA A 14 -3.17 -6.43 -1.21
N ASP A 15 -1.87 -6.66 -1.00
CA ASP A 15 -0.93 -7.33 -1.90
C ASP A 15 -1.08 -6.89 -3.37
N PRO A 16 -0.92 -5.59 -3.67
CA PRO A 16 -1.09 -5.07 -5.02
C PRO A 16 -0.15 -5.77 -6.00
N SER A 17 -0.63 -6.02 -7.22
CA SER A 17 0.16 -6.64 -8.29
C SER A 17 1.17 -5.65 -8.87
N LEU A 18 2.27 -5.39 -8.14
CA LEU A 18 3.28 -4.38 -8.51
C LEU A 18 4.03 -4.71 -9.81
N TRP A 19 3.99 -5.96 -10.26
CA TRP A 19 4.56 -6.41 -11.53
C TRP A 19 3.68 -6.10 -12.75
N TRP A 20 2.39 -5.81 -12.55
CA TRP A 20 1.43 -5.66 -13.63
C TRP A 20 1.80 -4.49 -14.56
N ASP A 21 1.64 -4.72 -15.86
CA ASP A 21 1.95 -3.75 -16.92
C ASP A 21 3.33 -3.08 -16.71
N GLY A 22 4.37 -3.90 -16.54
CA GLY A 22 5.74 -3.42 -16.33
C GLY A 22 5.92 -2.55 -15.09
N GLY A 23 5.07 -2.72 -14.06
CA GLY A 23 5.09 -1.91 -12.84
C GLY A 23 4.52 -0.51 -13.04
N VAL A 24 3.46 -0.38 -13.83
CA VAL A 24 2.80 0.90 -14.11
C VAL A 24 2.39 1.64 -12.83
N LEU A 25 1.92 0.94 -11.80
CA LEU A 25 1.54 1.58 -10.54
C LEU A 25 2.73 2.30 -9.91
N VAL A 26 3.87 1.62 -9.77
CA VAL A 26 5.08 2.21 -9.16
C VAL A 26 5.57 3.41 -9.97
N ARG A 27 5.62 3.28 -11.30
CA ARG A 27 6.02 4.37 -12.20
C ARG A 27 5.10 5.58 -12.07
N MET A 28 3.78 5.39 -12.05
CA MET A 28 2.83 6.50 -11.87
C MET A 28 3.01 7.23 -10.54
N LEU A 29 3.41 6.53 -9.47
CA LEU A 29 3.70 7.16 -8.18
C LEU A 29 5.00 7.99 -8.25
N GLU A 30 6.05 7.44 -8.84
CA GLU A 30 7.34 8.10 -9.03
C GLU A 30 7.24 9.35 -9.93
N GLU A 31 6.41 9.30 -10.98
CA GLU A 31 6.19 10.41 -11.91
C GLU A 31 5.39 11.57 -11.29
N ASN A 32 4.71 11.34 -10.15
CA ASN A 32 3.82 12.32 -9.52
C ASN A 32 4.16 12.52 -8.03
N PRO A 33 5.38 12.98 -7.70
CA PRO A 33 5.77 13.22 -6.32
C PRO A 33 4.90 14.30 -5.67
N ALA A 34 4.57 14.12 -4.39
CA ALA A 34 3.71 15.00 -3.60
C ALA A 34 2.33 15.30 -4.21
N ALA A 35 1.86 14.48 -5.17
CA ALA A 35 0.54 14.63 -5.78
C ALA A 35 -0.60 14.04 -4.91
N GLY A 36 -0.25 13.32 -3.84
CA GLY A 36 -1.19 12.80 -2.86
C GLY A 36 -2.04 13.90 -2.22
N ARG A 37 -3.24 13.53 -1.77
CA ARG A 37 -4.10 14.43 -1.00
C ARG A 37 -3.45 14.66 0.38
N SER A 38 -3.21 15.92 0.76
CA SER A 38 -2.68 16.27 2.08
C SER A 38 -3.60 15.71 3.18
N GLY A 39 -2.99 15.17 4.24
CA GLY A 39 -3.70 14.51 5.35
C GLY A 39 -4.27 13.12 5.02
N ALA A 40 -4.07 12.59 3.81
CA ALA A 40 -4.62 11.29 3.44
C ALA A 40 -4.02 10.13 4.24
N PHE A 41 -4.84 9.10 4.47
CA PHE A 41 -4.39 7.83 5.03
C PHE A 41 -4.13 6.81 3.92
N VAL A 42 -2.95 6.21 3.91
CA VAL A 42 -2.58 5.19 2.93
C VAL A 42 -2.08 3.95 3.65
N TYR A 43 -2.69 2.80 3.40
CA TYR A 43 -2.30 1.53 4.00
C TYR A 43 -2.05 0.48 2.92
N ALA A 44 -0.87 -0.14 2.91
CA ALA A 44 -0.56 -1.26 2.04
C ALA A 44 -0.08 -2.46 2.87
N GLY A 45 -0.59 -3.64 2.57
CA GLY A 45 -0.17 -4.87 3.23
C GLY A 45 0.28 -5.94 2.24
N PHE A 46 1.27 -6.74 2.61
CA PHE A 46 1.90 -7.72 1.72
C PHE A 46 1.98 -9.12 2.33
N GLY A 47 1.55 -10.15 1.59
CA GLY A 47 1.46 -11.53 2.08
C GLY A 47 2.71 -12.31 1.69
N SER A 48 3.42 -12.90 2.66
CA SER A 48 4.76 -13.47 2.39
C SER A 48 4.90 -14.99 2.53
N VAL A 49 3.81 -15.74 2.78
CA VAL A 49 3.88 -17.22 2.94
C VAL A 49 4.33 -17.95 1.68
N LEU A 50 3.71 -17.67 0.52
CA LEU A 50 4.07 -18.32 -0.75
C LEU A 50 5.16 -17.57 -1.54
N ARG A 51 5.67 -16.46 -0.99
CA ARG A 51 6.77 -15.69 -1.61
C ARG A 51 8.12 -16.41 -1.56
N LYS A 52 8.28 -17.41 -0.69
CA LYS A 52 9.53 -18.18 -0.51
C LYS A 52 9.58 -19.54 -1.22
N THR A 53 8.50 -19.97 -1.89
CA THR A 53 8.39 -21.31 -2.48
C THR A 53 8.27 -21.36 -4.01
N GLY A 54 8.39 -20.22 -4.70
CA GLY A 54 8.50 -20.18 -6.16
C GLY A 54 7.15 -20.30 -6.88
N GLY A 55 6.45 -19.17 -7.01
CA GLY A 55 5.34 -18.98 -7.95
C GLY A 55 5.59 -17.71 -8.78
N THR A 56 5.27 -17.76 -10.08
CA THR A 56 5.60 -16.71 -11.08
C THR A 56 5.05 -15.32 -10.74
N THR A 57 4.01 -15.23 -9.90
CA THR A 57 3.39 -13.97 -9.45
C THR A 57 4.02 -13.42 -8.15
N ALA A 58 4.50 -14.31 -7.27
CA ALA A 58 4.96 -13.96 -5.93
C ALA A 58 6.47 -13.58 -5.88
N SER A 59 7.30 -14.17 -6.74
CA SER A 59 8.73 -13.84 -6.84
C SER A 59 9.01 -12.49 -7.52
N ARG A 60 8.05 -11.95 -8.29
CA ARG A 60 8.18 -10.68 -9.02
C ARG A 60 7.87 -9.44 -8.19
N ASN A 61 7.24 -9.59 -7.02
CA ASN A 61 6.95 -8.47 -6.11
C ASN A 61 8.15 -8.09 -5.22
N LEU A 62 9.07 -9.02 -4.90
CA LEU A 62 10.10 -8.83 -3.87
C LEU A 62 11.10 -7.69 -4.15
N ALA A 63 11.56 -7.53 -5.39
CA ALA A 63 12.45 -6.42 -5.74
C ALA A 63 11.73 -5.06 -5.84
N SER A 64 10.39 -5.06 -5.76
CA SER A 64 9.56 -3.88 -6.00
C SER A 64 8.89 -3.33 -4.75
N GLU A 65 8.96 -4.01 -3.60
CA GLU A 65 8.29 -3.56 -2.37
C GLU A 65 8.98 -2.35 -1.75
N ASP A 66 10.31 -2.34 -1.67
CA ASP A 66 11.07 -1.17 -1.20
C ASP A 66 10.91 0.02 -2.16
N ARG A 67 10.97 -0.26 -3.47
CA ARG A 67 10.72 0.75 -4.52
C ARG A 67 9.30 1.30 -4.41
N PHE A 68 8.32 0.42 -4.20
CA PHE A 68 6.93 0.82 -4.01
C PHE A 68 6.75 1.63 -2.73
N ARG A 69 7.37 1.23 -1.61
CA ARG A 69 7.32 1.99 -0.36
C ARG A 69 7.85 3.41 -0.56
N ALA A 70 9.04 3.54 -1.15
CA ALA A 70 9.64 4.84 -1.44
C ALA A 70 8.78 5.67 -2.40
N ALA A 71 8.26 5.06 -3.47
CA ALA A 71 7.38 5.73 -4.42
C ALA A 71 6.05 6.16 -3.78
N LEU A 72 5.49 5.33 -2.89
CA LEU A 72 4.25 5.61 -2.18
C LEU A 72 4.41 6.76 -1.20
N GLU A 73 5.49 6.75 -0.42
CA GLU A 73 5.84 7.84 0.51
C GLU A 73 6.10 9.15 -0.25
N GLY A 74 6.87 9.09 -1.33
CA GLY A 74 7.16 10.25 -2.18
C GLY A 74 5.90 10.82 -2.86
N PHE A 75 5.00 9.96 -3.33
CA PHE A 75 3.72 10.36 -3.91
C PHE A 75 2.78 10.98 -2.86
N ALA A 76 2.63 10.34 -1.70
CA ALA A 76 1.65 10.74 -0.68
C ALA A 76 1.96 12.12 -0.08
N GLY A 77 3.24 12.49 -0.02
CA GLY A 77 3.69 13.77 0.51
C GLY A 77 3.82 13.77 2.05
N PRO A 78 4.40 14.84 2.62
CA PRO A 78 4.84 14.87 4.01
C PRO A 78 3.70 14.84 5.04
N ASP A 79 2.50 15.29 4.66
CA ASP A 79 1.34 15.38 5.57
C ASP A 79 0.48 14.10 5.58
N ALA A 80 0.81 13.12 4.72
CA ALA A 80 0.05 11.88 4.63
C ALA A 80 0.51 10.87 5.69
N LYS A 81 -0.45 10.09 6.21
CA LYS A 81 -0.14 8.93 7.05
C LYS A 81 -0.02 7.70 6.17
N VAL A 82 1.21 7.32 5.86
CA VAL A 82 1.53 6.11 5.08
C VAL A 82 1.92 4.96 6.01
N VAL A 83 1.34 3.78 5.78
CA VAL A 83 1.66 2.55 6.49
C VAL A 83 1.85 1.43 5.48
N VAL A 84 2.97 0.72 5.58
CA VAL A 84 3.28 -0.46 4.75
C VAL A 84 3.70 -1.61 5.67
N GLU A 85 3.00 -2.75 5.62
CA GLU A 85 3.20 -3.86 6.55
C GLU A 85 3.28 -5.23 5.86
N ASP A 86 4.10 -6.11 6.43
CA ASP A 86 4.19 -7.51 6.03
C ASP A 86 3.30 -8.41 6.89
N TYR A 87 2.62 -9.34 6.23
CA TYR A 87 1.77 -10.34 6.82
C TYR A 87 2.39 -11.73 6.61
N PRO A 88 3.27 -12.19 7.52
CA PRO A 88 4.09 -13.38 7.33
C PRO A 88 3.33 -14.71 7.35
N ARG A 89 2.07 -14.66 7.78
CA ARG A 89 1.17 -15.83 7.81
C ARG A 89 0.16 -15.82 6.68
N GLU A 90 0.19 -14.83 5.80
CA GLU A 90 -0.78 -14.68 4.73
C GLU A 90 -0.20 -14.99 3.35
N THR A 91 -1.07 -15.49 2.48
CA THR A 91 -0.84 -15.64 1.05
C THR A 91 -1.57 -14.52 0.29
N HIS A 92 -1.31 -14.40 -1.02
CA HIS A 92 -2.08 -13.50 -1.88
C HIS A 92 -3.60 -13.71 -1.76
N GLY A 93 -4.05 -14.96 -1.62
CA GLY A 93 -5.47 -15.30 -1.54
C GLY A 93 -6.12 -15.05 -0.15
N THR A 94 -5.32 -14.86 0.90
CA THR A 94 -5.83 -14.75 2.28
C THR A 94 -5.64 -13.36 2.89
N ILE A 95 -4.68 -12.58 2.39
CA ILE A 95 -4.27 -11.30 2.97
C ILE A 95 -5.34 -10.19 2.94
N ALA A 96 -6.29 -10.24 2.00
CA ALA A 96 -7.29 -9.17 1.85
C ALA A 96 -8.03 -8.87 3.17
N VAL A 97 -8.52 -9.91 3.85
CA VAL A 97 -9.28 -9.77 5.11
C VAL A 97 -8.45 -9.10 6.21
N PRO A 98 -7.27 -9.59 6.61
CA PRO A 98 -6.49 -8.98 7.69
C PRO A 98 -5.96 -7.58 7.35
N VAL A 99 -5.67 -7.27 6.07
CA VAL A 99 -5.30 -5.91 5.64
C VAL A 99 -6.46 -4.94 5.78
N PHE A 100 -7.63 -5.27 5.26
CA PHE A 100 -8.79 -4.39 5.38
C PHE A 100 -9.21 -4.23 6.84
N HIS A 101 -9.20 -5.31 7.61
CA HIS A 101 -9.50 -5.24 9.04
C HIS A 101 -8.55 -4.27 9.78
N GLU A 102 -7.24 -4.40 9.57
CA GLU A 102 -6.27 -3.55 10.24
C GLU A 102 -6.34 -2.08 9.78
N ALA A 103 -6.48 -1.87 8.47
CA ALA A 103 -6.64 -0.53 7.90
C ALA A 103 -7.89 0.17 8.45
N MET A 104 -9.04 -0.51 8.49
CA MET A 104 -10.28 0.05 9.02
C MET A 104 -10.19 0.32 10.52
N LYS A 105 -9.56 -0.57 11.30
CA LYS A 105 -9.31 -0.32 12.73
C LYS A 105 -8.50 0.96 12.94
N ARG A 106 -7.44 1.18 12.16
CA ARG A 106 -6.59 2.37 12.27
C ARG A 106 -7.27 3.63 11.76
N LEU A 107 -8.06 3.52 10.69
CA LEU A 107 -8.78 4.64 10.10
C LEU A 107 -9.91 5.13 11.02
N LEU A 108 -10.71 4.21 11.56
CA LEU A 108 -11.92 4.55 12.32
C LEU A 108 -11.67 4.76 13.81
N ILE A 109 -10.77 3.96 14.40
CA ILE A 109 -10.55 3.95 15.86
C ILE A 109 -9.25 4.66 16.20
N GLY A 110 -8.21 4.50 15.37
CA GLY A 110 -6.93 5.19 15.55
C GLY A 110 -7.00 6.71 15.36
N GLY A 111 -8.00 7.23 14.62
CA GLY A 111 -8.27 8.66 14.49
C GLY A 111 -8.91 9.29 15.74
N ALA A 112 -9.61 8.52 16.56
CA ALA A 112 -10.27 9.03 17.77
C ALA A 112 -9.29 9.42 18.90
N ALA A 113 -8.05 8.96 18.84
CA ALA A 113 -7.00 9.28 19.82
C ALA A 113 -6.18 10.53 19.46
N ALA A 114 -6.27 11.05 18.24
CA ALA A 114 -5.51 12.22 17.78
C ALA A 114 -6.33 13.53 17.82
N GLY A 115 -7.60 13.46 18.23
CA GLY A 115 -8.48 14.61 18.41
C GLY A 115 -8.87 14.80 19.87
N ARG A 116 -7.91 15.20 20.72
CA ARG A 116 -8.13 15.88 22.00
C ARG A 116 -6.99 16.83 22.28
#